data_AF-A0A0D3KAF9-F1
#
_entry.id   AF-A0A0D3KAF9-F1
#
_cell.length_a   1.000
_cell.length_b   1.000
_cell.length_c   1.000
_cell.angle_alpha   90.00
_cell.angle_beta   90.00
_cell.angle_gamma   90.00
#
_symmetry.space_group_name_H-M   'P 1'
#
loop_
_entity.id
_entity.type
_entity.pdbx_description
1 polymer ?
#
loop_
_entity_poly.entity_id
_entity_poly.type
_entity_poly.pdbx_seq_one_letter_code
_entity_poly.pdbx_strand_id
1 'polypeptide(L)'
;MLREGRDSSRGDCLALVAANRLLTRVPCGGAESARWVYDSTTMAFHPAQDTSLCLDIFSFSSLGVYWCHGGPNQLFRSSEREVHCSPYDERFCVSVVSGRSGEDARRRGEEGPKDELR
;
A
#
# COMPACT_ATOMS: atom_id res chain seq x y z
N MET A 1 5.09 0.93 0.32
CA MET A 1 4.33 1.11 -0.94
C MET A 1 2.95 0.49 -0.75
N LEU A 2 1.97 0.75 -1.62
CA LEU A 2 0.62 0.17 -1.51
C LEU A 2 0.30 -0.71 -2.70
N ARG A 3 -0.43 -1.81 -2.47
CA ARG A 3 -1.13 -2.58 -3.50
C ARG A 3 -2.62 -2.52 -3.24
N GLU A 4 -3.42 -2.59 -4.30
CA GLU A 4 -4.85 -2.81 -4.15
C GLU A 4 -5.14 -4.28 -3.80
N GLY A 5 -6.09 -4.50 -2.90
CA GLY A 5 -6.48 -5.81 -2.39
C GLY A 5 -5.78 -6.19 -1.09
N ARG A 6 -6.27 -7.28 -0.48
CA ARG A 6 -5.75 -7.85 0.77
C ARG A 6 -4.46 -8.66 0.57
N ASP A 7 -4.26 -9.24 -0.62
CA ASP A 7 -3.10 -10.07 -0.91
C ASP A 7 -1.86 -9.23 -1.24
N SER A 8 -0.91 -9.20 -0.32
CA SER A 8 0.37 -8.51 -0.49
C SER A 8 1.40 -9.32 -1.30
N SER A 9 1.09 -10.53 -1.76
CA SER A 9 2.05 -11.44 -2.40
C SER A 9 2.24 -11.22 -3.90
N ARG A 10 1.27 -10.63 -4.62
CA ARG A 10 1.32 -10.42 -6.08
C ARG A 10 0.82 -9.02 -6.49
N GLY A 11 1.23 -8.58 -7.68
CA GLY A 11 0.73 -7.35 -8.32
C GLY A 11 1.67 -6.14 -8.24
N ASP A 12 1.29 -5.10 -8.97
CA ASP A 12 2.00 -3.82 -9.02
C ASP A 12 1.54 -2.87 -7.91
N CYS A 13 2.42 -1.94 -7.55
CA CYS A 13 2.19 -0.94 -6.52
C CYS A 13 1.50 0.29 -7.10
N LEU A 14 0.58 0.86 -6.32
CA LEU A 14 -0.10 2.12 -6.60
C LEU A 14 0.92 3.26 -6.59
N ALA A 15 0.90 4.10 -7.62
CA ALA A 15 1.80 5.22 -7.78
C ALA A 15 1.08 6.50 -8.25
N LEU A 16 1.53 7.64 -7.75
CA LEU A 16 1.06 8.95 -8.19
C LEU A 16 1.82 9.39 -9.45
N VAL A 17 1.09 9.71 -10.51
CA VAL A 17 1.60 10.49 -11.64
C VAL A 17 1.37 11.97 -11.35
N ALA A 18 2.38 12.63 -10.77
CA ALA A 18 2.25 14.00 -10.26
C ALA A 18 1.79 15.01 -11.34
N ALA A 19 2.24 14.83 -12.59
CA ALA A 19 1.93 15.74 -13.70
C ALA A 19 0.43 15.90 -13.99
N ASN A 20 -0.38 14.86 -13.74
CA ASN A 20 -1.82 14.87 -14.01
C ASN A 20 -2.66 14.38 -12.82
N ARG A 21 -2.05 14.18 -11.65
CA ARG A 21 -2.69 13.68 -10.42
C ARG A 21 -3.50 12.41 -10.66
N LEU A 22 -2.95 11.48 -11.42
CA LEU A 22 -3.57 10.17 -11.65
C LEU A 22 -2.90 9.09 -10.81
N LEU A 23 -3.71 8.12 -10.40
CA LEU A 23 -3.22 6.86 -9.85
C LEU A 23 -2.85 5.93 -11.00
N THR A 24 -1.64 5.40 -10.97
CA THR A 24 -1.15 4.38 -11.90
C THR A 24 -0.58 3.19 -11.14
N ARG A 25 -0.09 2.18 -11.86
CA ARG A 25 0.57 1.01 -11.31
C ARG A 25 2.00 0.93 -11.82
N VAL A 26 2.93 0.62 -10.92
CA VAL A 26 4.35 0.40 -11.23
C VAL A 26 4.86 -0.84 -10.50
N PRO A 27 5.91 -1.51 -10.99
CA PRO A 27 6.57 -2.56 -10.23
C PRO A 27 6.92 -2.08 -8.82
N CYS A 28 6.62 -2.90 -7.83
CA CYS A 28 6.98 -2.60 -6.44
C CYS A 28 8.51 -2.67 -6.30
N GLY A 29 9.18 -1.51 -6.26
CA GLY A 29 10.65 -1.47 -6.36
C GLY A 29 11.28 -0.13 -6.04
N GLY A 30 10.78 0.57 -5.01
CA GLY A 30 11.42 1.80 -4.51
C GLY A 30 11.18 3.04 -5.36
N ALA A 31 10.34 2.97 -6.40
CA ALA A 31 9.93 4.14 -7.17
C ALA A 31 9.36 5.21 -6.24
N GLU A 32 9.90 6.43 -6.31
CA GLU A 32 9.46 7.53 -5.46
C GLU A 32 7.96 7.76 -5.58
N SER A 33 7.40 7.70 -6.79
CA SER A 33 5.97 7.86 -7.07
C SER A 33 5.07 6.84 -6.37
N ALA A 34 5.59 5.68 -5.95
CA ALA A 34 4.85 4.63 -5.23
C ALA A 34 5.00 4.71 -3.70
N ARG A 35 5.61 5.79 -3.19
CA ARG A 35 5.69 6.05 -1.75
C ARG A 35 4.40 6.69 -1.25
N TRP A 36 3.90 6.14 -0.15
CA TRP A 36 2.69 6.57 0.54
C TRP A 36 2.97 6.71 2.03
N VAL A 37 2.31 7.66 2.67
CA VAL A 37 2.33 7.90 4.11
C VAL A 37 0.93 7.62 4.63
N TYR A 38 0.82 6.78 5.65
CA TYR A 38 -0.44 6.58 6.36
C TYR A 38 -0.50 7.53 7.55
N ASP A 39 -1.52 8.38 7.61
CA ASP A 39 -1.85 9.16 8.79
C ASP A 39 -2.89 8.39 9.62
N SER A 40 -2.48 7.89 10.78
CA SER A 40 -3.38 7.15 11.68
C SER A 40 -4.40 8.02 12.39
N THR A 41 -4.20 9.34 12.45
CA THR A 41 -5.14 10.29 13.06
C THR A 41 -6.36 10.48 12.17
N THR A 42 -6.13 10.63 10.87
CA THR A 42 -7.18 10.81 9.86
C THR A 42 -7.58 9.51 9.15
N MET A 43 -6.84 8.42 9.39
CA MET A 43 -6.99 7.12 8.70
C MET A 43 -6.84 7.25 7.17
N ALA A 44 -6.05 8.20 6.69
CA ALA A 44 -5.88 8.47 5.26
C ALA A 44 -4.50 8.04 4.77
N PHE A 45 -4.43 7.63 3.50
CA PHE A 45 -3.16 7.45 2.79
C PHE A 45 -2.88 8.66 1.92
N HIS A 46 -1.69 9.23 2.09
CA HIS A 46 -1.19 10.35 1.32
C HIS A 46 -0.07 9.89 0.39
N PRO A 47 -0.02 10.33 -0.88
CA PRO A 47 1.20 10.25 -1.67
C PRO A 47 2.33 11.01 -0.96
N ALA A 48 3.52 10.41 -0.84
CA ALA A 48 4.63 11.05 -0.13
C ALA A 48 5.13 12.34 -0.80
N GLN A 49 4.77 12.57 -2.07
CA GLN A 49 5.18 13.73 -2.86
C GLN A 49 4.22 14.92 -2.67
N ASP A 50 2.99 14.68 -2.21
CA ASP A 50 1.98 15.71 -1.99
C ASP A 50 0.96 15.25 -0.94
N THR A 51 1.14 15.68 0.30
CA THR A 51 0.28 15.29 1.44
C THR A 51 -1.05 16.03 1.46
N SER A 52 -1.32 16.93 0.52
CA SER A 52 -2.65 17.52 0.35
C SER A 52 -3.62 16.60 -0.41
N LEU A 53 -3.10 15.53 -1.01
CA LEU A 53 -3.85 14.50 -1.71
C LEU A 53 -4.04 13.26 -0.82
N CYS A 54 -5.16 12.59 -1.01
CA CYS A 54 -5.56 11.37 -0.32
C CYS A 54 -5.90 10.29 -1.35
N LEU A 55 -5.63 9.02 -1.00
CA LEU A 55 -6.21 7.88 -1.69
C LEU A 55 -7.74 7.95 -1.56
N ASP A 56 -8.44 7.82 -2.69
CA ASP A 56 -9.87 8.11 -2.78
C ASP A 56 -10.59 7.01 -3.56
N ILE A 57 -11.80 6.66 -3.15
CA ILE A 57 -12.71 5.78 -3.90
C ILE A 57 -13.63 6.63 -4.78
N PHE A 58 -13.37 6.62 -6.09
CA PHE A 58 -14.22 7.28 -7.08
C PHE A 58 -15.42 6.41 -7.45
N SER A 59 -16.62 7.00 -7.42
CA SER A 59 -17.87 6.44 -7.95
C SER A 59 -18.05 4.94 -7.69
N PHE A 60 -17.73 4.50 -6.46
CA PHE A 60 -17.87 3.12 -5.96
C PHE A 60 -17.14 2.02 -6.75
N SER A 61 -16.25 2.36 -7.67
CA SER A 61 -15.73 1.40 -8.67
C SER A 61 -14.23 1.43 -8.86
N SER A 62 -13.53 2.47 -8.42
CA SER A 62 -12.08 2.54 -8.57
C SER A 62 -11.39 3.35 -7.47
N LEU A 63 -10.13 3.00 -7.22
CA LEU A 63 -9.22 3.85 -6.47
C LEU A 63 -8.63 4.93 -7.37
N GLY A 64 -8.43 6.11 -6.81
CA GLY A 64 -7.68 7.21 -7.40
C GLY A 64 -7.06 8.10 -6.32
N VAL A 65 -6.69 9.32 -6.69
CA VAL A 65 -6.25 10.35 -5.73
C VAL A 65 -7.10 11.60 -5.88
N TYR A 66 -7.42 12.24 -4.76
CA TYR A 66 -8.15 13.50 -4.75
C TYR A 66 -7.69 14.38 -3.57
N TRP A 67 -8.10 15.64 -3.57
CA TRP A 67 -7.87 16.53 -2.43
C TRP A 67 -8.44 15.92 -1.16
N CYS A 68 -7.64 15.92 -0.09
CA CYS A 68 -8.10 15.46 1.21
C CYS A 68 -9.26 16.32 1.72
N HIS A 69 -10.39 15.68 2.00
CA HIS A 69 -11.57 16.29 2.59
C HIS A 69 -12.14 15.48 3.75
N GLY A 70 -11.51 14.35 4.11
CA GLY A 70 -11.87 13.53 5.27
C GLY A 70 -13.19 12.77 5.12
N GLY A 71 -13.71 12.65 3.89
CA GLY A 71 -14.92 11.89 3.62
C GLY A 71 -14.69 10.39 3.76
N PRO A 72 -15.75 9.58 4.01
CA PRO A 72 -15.63 8.13 4.20
C PRO A 72 -14.89 7.39 3.07
N ASN A 73 -15.01 7.88 1.83
CA ASN A 73 -14.34 7.37 0.64
C ASN A 73 -12.81 7.58 0.64
N GLN A 74 -12.25 8.33 1.61
CA GLN A 74 -10.81 8.56 1.78
C GLN A 74 -10.24 7.88 3.02
N LEU A 75 -11.07 7.17 3.78
CA LEU A 75 -10.69 6.51 5.02
C LEU A 75 -10.31 5.05 4.76
N PHE A 76 -9.24 4.58 5.40
CA PHE A 76 -8.75 3.20 5.34
C PHE A 76 -8.35 2.75 6.75
N ARG A 77 -9.19 1.91 7.37
CA ARG A 77 -8.96 1.36 8.71
C ARG A 77 -8.08 0.13 8.63
N SER A 78 -7.15 -0.01 9.57
CA SER A 78 -6.41 -1.28 9.70
C SER A 78 -7.41 -2.41 9.98
N SER A 79 -7.41 -3.42 9.12
CA SER A 79 -8.25 -4.62 9.28
C SER A 79 -7.42 -5.79 9.79
N GLU A 80 -6.19 -5.92 9.31
CA GLU A 80 -5.23 -6.97 9.63
C GLU A 80 -3.81 -6.37 9.59
N ARG A 81 -2.80 -7.17 9.93
CA ARG A 81 -1.40 -6.73 9.79
C ARG A 81 -1.13 -6.37 8.33
N GLU A 82 -0.63 -5.15 8.10
CA GLU A 82 -0.30 -4.60 6.77
C GLU A 82 -1.50 -4.49 5.79
N VAL A 83 -2.75 -4.65 6.24
CA VAL A 83 -3.94 -4.48 5.39
C VAL A 83 -4.86 -3.42 5.98
N HIS A 84 -5.27 -2.49 5.11
CA HIS A 84 -6.21 -1.44 5.46
C HIS A 84 -7.40 -1.46 4.50
N CYS A 85 -8.61 -1.51 5.03
CA CYS A 85 -9.83 -1.54 4.24
C CYS A 85 -10.67 -0.29 4.50
N SER A 86 -11.37 0.17 3.46
CA SER A 86 -12.25 1.32 3.59
C SER A 86 -13.50 0.94 4.39
N PRO A 87 -13.91 1.75 5.39
CA PRO A 87 -15.19 1.58 6.05
C PRO A 87 -16.39 2.01 5.18
N TYR A 88 -16.13 2.69 4.05
CA TYR A 88 -17.16 3.09 3.09
C TYR A 88 -17.62 1.92 2.22
N ASP A 89 -16.66 1.08 1.82
CA ASP A 89 -16.89 -0.12 1.02
C ASP A 89 -15.74 -1.10 1.23
N GLU A 90 -16.01 -2.19 1.96
CA GLU A 90 -15.00 -3.16 2.40
C GLU A 90 -14.37 -3.97 1.26
N ARG A 91 -14.86 -3.81 0.02
CA ARG A 91 -14.20 -4.34 -1.19
C ARG A 91 -12.91 -3.60 -1.50
N PHE A 92 -12.81 -2.34 -1.09
CA PHE A 92 -11.61 -1.52 -1.27
C PHE A 92 -10.68 -1.70 -0.08
N CYS A 93 -9.71 -2.59 -0.26
CA CYS A 93 -8.58 -2.74 0.64
C CYS A 93 -7.29 -2.38 -0.07
N VAL A 94 -6.31 -1.93 0.71
CA VAL A 94 -4.92 -1.82 0.27
C VAL A 94 -4.02 -2.58 1.22
N SER A 95 -3.02 -3.25 0.67
CA SER A 95 -1.96 -3.90 1.43
C SER A 95 -0.67 -3.09 1.36
N VAL A 96 -0.06 -2.89 2.53
CA VAL A 96 1.23 -2.23 2.68
C VAL A 96 2.30 -3.23 2.29
N VAL A 97 3.02 -2.90 1.22
CA VAL A 97 4.21 -3.63 0.81
C VAL A 97 5.41 -2.96 1.46
N SER A 98 5.88 -3.58 2.53
CA SER A 98 7.21 -3.35 3.10
C SER A 98 8.23 -3.68 2.02
N GLY A 99 8.96 -2.67 1.54
CA GLY A 99 10.07 -2.92 0.63
C GLY A 99 11.04 -3.84 1.34
N ARG A 100 11.14 -5.10 0.94
CA ARG A 100 12.30 -5.90 1.28
C ARG A 100 13.47 -5.20 0.60
N SER A 101 14.16 -4.30 1.31
CA SER A 101 15.57 -4.12 1.01
C SER A 101 16.16 -5.53 1.07
N GLY A 102 17.06 -5.87 0.15
CA GLY A 102 17.63 -7.22 0.02
C GLY A 102 18.38 -7.74 1.26
N GLU A 103 18.33 -7.05 2.40
CA GLU A 103 18.95 -7.43 3.67
C GLU A 103 18.07 -8.34 4.54
N ASP A 104 16.73 -8.25 4.49
CA ASP A 104 15.86 -9.06 5.37
C ASP A 104 15.54 -10.46 4.82
N ALA A 105 15.92 -10.74 3.57
CA ALA A 105 15.86 -12.09 3.01
C ALA A 105 16.97 -13.01 3.57
N ARG A 106 18.04 -12.45 4.16
CA ARG A 106 19.18 -13.23 4.68
C ARG A 106 19.02 -13.74 6.10
N ARG A 107 17.97 -13.33 6.83
CA ARG A 107 17.71 -13.82 8.20
C ARG A 107 16.73 -14.98 8.28
N ARG A 108 16.27 -15.51 7.13
CA ARG A 108 15.22 -16.54 7.07
C ARG A 108 15.65 -17.81 6.34
N GLY A 109 16.94 -18.13 6.37
CA GLY A 109 17.47 -19.35 5.79
C GLY A 109 18.77 -19.76 6.45
N GLU A 110 18.77 -20.02 7.75
CA GLU A 110 19.87 -20.75 8.39
C GLU A 110 19.52 -21.31 9.79
N GLU A 111 18.44 -22.07 9.95
CA GLU A 111 18.35 -23.02 11.08
C GLU A 111 17.64 -24.34 10.66
N GLY A 112 18.49 -25.33 10.33
CA GLY A 112 18.24 -26.79 10.43
C GLY A 112 17.68 -27.53 9.20
N PRO A 113 17.95 -28.85 9.02
CA PRO A 113 18.82 -29.75 9.78
C PRO A 113 20.10 -30.15 9.01
N LYS A 114 21.20 -30.43 9.72
CA LYS A 114 22.31 -31.21 9.16
C LYS A 114 21.93 -32.68 9.26
N ASP A 115 21.57 -33.29 8.15
CA ASP A 115 21.32 -34.72 8.05
C ASP A 115 22.61 -35.53 8.30
N GLU A 116 22.44 -36.54 9.15
CA GLU A 116 22.89 -37.94 9.06
C GLU A 116 24.26 -38.33 8.47
N LEU A 117 24.81 -39.37 9.12
CA LEU A 117 25.66 -40.43 8.56
C LEU A 117 27.19 -40.23 8.52
N ARG A 118 27.86 -40.67 9.60
CA ARG A 118 28.91 -41.71 9.54
C ARG A 118 29.24 -42.28 10.91
#